data_AF-A0AAU2KCM1-F1
#
_entry.id   AF-A0AAU2KCM1-F1
#
_cell.length_a   1.000
_cell.length_b   1.000
_cell.length_c   1.000
_cell.angle_alpha   90.00
_cell.angle_beta   90.00
_cell.angle_gamma   90.00
#
_symmetry.space_group_name_H-M   'P 1'
#
loop_
_entity.id
_entity.type
_entity.pdbx_description
1 polymer ?
#
loop_
_entity_poly.entity_id
_entity_poly.type
_entity_poly.pdbx_seq_one_letter_code
_entity_poly.pdbx_strand_id
1 'polypeptide(L)'
;MSAVRRRVLVGVGVTLALVAAAALWVRQFAPGQEPLTKALTARLEATELWWVNCAKALDFAEATMPERATDAFCTNDTYPTSAGYIANFRMPREGLAEGLKEAFPRLRADLEEDRHGVLSRGADCDRLIGCFDGESAGTLRPSRASHVTLRITYEDERTAVVKMTSFRV
;
A
#
# COMPACT_ATOMS: atom_id res chain seq x y z
N MET A 1 -32.34 -40.68 -57.65
CA MET A 1 -32.47 -39.56 -56.69
C MET A 1 -32.75 -40.16 -55.31
N SER A 2 -32.27 -39.54 -54.22
CA SER A 2 -32.57 -39.89 -52.81
C SER A 2 -31.58 -40.82 -52.07
N ALA A 3 -30.45 -40.27 -51.62
CA ALA A 3 -29.74 -40.79 -50.43
C ALA A 3 -28.79 -39.75 -49.84
N VAL A 4 -28.10 -38.98 -50.70
CA VAL A 4 -27.00 -38.11 -50.27
C VAL A 4 -27.45 -36.79 -49.62
N ARG A 5 -28.57 -36.20 -50.07
CA ARG A 5 -29.08 -34.91 -49.54
C ARG A 5 -29.61 -34.96 -48.10
N ARG A 6 -29.97 -36.14 -47.57
CA ARG A 6 -30.51 -36.25 -46.20
C ARG A 6 -29.43 -36.21 -45.11
N ARG A 7 -28.18 -36.56 -45.40
CA ARG A 7 -27.11 -36.60 -44.39
C ARG A 7 -26.54 -35.23 -44.06
N VAL A 8 -26.54 -34.30 -45.02
CA VAL A 8 -25.99 -32.94 -44.83
C VAL A 8 -26.91 -32.07 -43.97
N LEU A 9 -28.24 -32.20 -44.10
CA LEU A 9 -29.20 -31.41 -43.31
C LEU A 9 -29.24 -31.80 -41.82
N VAL A 10 -28.95 -33.07 -41.49
CA VAL A 10 -28.94 -33.53 -40.08
C VAL A 10 -27.68 -33.06 -39.34
N GLY A 11 -26.53 -32.99 -40.01
CA GLY A 11 -25.28 -32.53 -39.39
C GLY A 11 -25.26 -31.05 -39.00
N VAL A 12 -25.92 -30.19 -39.80
CA VAL A 12 -25.99 -28.74 -39.55
C VAL A 12 -26.99 -28.39 -38.44
N GLY A 13 -28.09 -29.14 -38.33
CA GLY A 13 -29.07 -28.94 -37.25
C GLY A 13 -28.51 -29.26 -35.86
N VAL A 14 -27.71 -30.31 -35.74
CA VAL A 14 -27.12 -30.75 -34.45
C VAL A 14 -26.05 -29.76 -33.97
N THR A 15 -25.26 -29.18 -34.87
CA THR A 15 -24.24 -28.19 -34.51
C THR A 15 -24.85 -26.87 -34.04
N LEU A 16 -25.91 -26.38 -34.70
CA LEU A 16 -26.63 -25.18 -34.25
C LEU A 16 -27.31 -25.37 -32.88
N ALA A 17 -27.89 -26.55 -32.63
CA ALA A 17 -28.52 -26.86 -31.34
C ALA A 17 -27.50 -26.91 -30.19
N LEU A 18 -26.31 -27.47 -30.42
CA LEU A 18 -25.24 -27.52 -29.42
C LEU A 18 -24.68 -26.12 -29.10
N VAL A 19 -24.53 -25.25 -30.10
CA VAL A 19 -24.08 -23.86 -29.88
C VAL A 19 -25.13 -23.06 -29.10
N ALA A 20 -26.42 -23.22 -29.42
CA ALA A 20 -27.50 -22.57 -28.69
C ALA A 20 -27.59 -23.08 -27.24
N ALA A 21 -27.45 -24.38 -27.01
CA ALA A 21 -27.43 -24.96 -25.68
C ALA A 21 -26.23 -24.48 -24.86
N ALA A 22 -25.03 -24.41 -25.46
CA ALA A 22 -23.83 -23.87 -24.80
C ALA A 22 -23.99 -22.38 -24.45
N ALA A 23 -24.57 -21.59 -25.35
CA ALA A 23 -24.83 -20.16 -25.10
C ALA A 23 -25.85 -19.94 -23.98
N LEU A 24 -26.90 -20.78 -23.91
CA LEU A 24 -27.88 -20.77 -22.81
C LEU A 24 -27.25 -21.22 -21.48
N TRP A 25 -26.37 -22.24 -21.51
CA TRP A 25 -25.67 -22.73 -20.32
C TRP A 25 -24.73 -21.67 -19.73
N VAL A 26 -23.94 -20.99 -20.57
CA VAL A 26 -23.06 -19.88 -20.14
C VAL A 26 -23.88 -18.74 -19.50
N ARG A 27 -25.09 -18.48 -20.00
CA ARG A 27 -25.96 -17.43 -19.48
C ARG A 27 -26.64 -17.79 -18.16
N GLN A 28 -26.98 -19.07 -17.95
CA GLN A 28 -27.61 -19.56 -16.71
C GLN A 28 -26.59 -19.85 -15.60
N PHE A 29 -25.35 -20.25 -15.94
CA PHE A 29 -24.31 -20.64 -14.98
C PHE A 29 -23.19 -19.62 -14.78
N ALA A 30 -23.31 -18.41 -15.32
CA ALA A 30 -22.46 -17.27 -14.94
C ALA A 30 -23.17 -16.26 -14.02
N PRO A 31 -23.82 -16.64 -12.89
CA PRO A 31 -24.22 -15.66 -11.91
C PRO A 31 -22.97 -15.16 -11.17
N GLY A 32 -22.74 -13.85 -11.20
CA GLY A 32 -22.01 -13.20 -10.10
C GLY A 32 -20.56 -12.79 -10.33
N GLN A 33 -20.18 -12.28 -11.53
CA GLN A 33 -18.94 -11.49 -11.65
C GLN A 33 -19.13 -9.97 -11.42
N GLU A 34 -20.37 -9.47 -11.34
CA GLU A 34 -20.63 -8.05 -11.02
C GLU A 34 -20.39 -7.58 -9.56
N PRO A 35 -20.40 -8.42 -8.50
CA PRO A 35 -20.16 -7.89 -7.15
C PRO A 35 -18.68 -7.61 -6.90
N LEU A 36 -17.75 -8.27 -7.61
CA LEU A 36 -16.31 -8.10 -7.36
C LEU A 36 -15.80 -6.76 -7.86
N THR A 37 -16.19 -6.33 -9.06
CA THR A 37 -15.81 -5.01 -9.59
C THR A 37 -16.42 -3.89 -8.78
N LYS A 38 -17.72 -3.94 -8.44
CA LYS A 38 -18.34 -2.92 -7.59
C LYS A 38 -17.75 -2.88 -6.18
N ALA A 39 -17.46 -4.03 -5.56
CA ALA A 39 -16.82 -4.08 -4.26
C ALA A 39 -15.35 -3.59 -4.31
N LEU A 40 -14.61 -3.89 -5.39
CA LEU A 40 -13.26 -3.35 -5.62
C LEU A 40 -13.30 -1.84 -5.83
N THR A 41 -14.23 -1.33 -6.64
CA THR A 41 -14.39 0.11 -6.88
C THR A 41 -14.81 0.84 -5.61
N ALA A 42 -15.78 0.33 -4.85
CA ALA A 42 -16.17 0.91 -3.56
C ALA A 42 -15.04 0.87 -2.52
N ARG A 43 -14.19 -0.16 -2.55
CA ARG A 43 -13.01 -0.25 -1.66
C ARG A 43 -11.88 0.68 -2.10
N LEU A 44 -11.73 0.92 -3.40
CA LEU A 44 -10.84 1.94 -3.97
C LEU A 44 -11.34 3.36 -3.67
N GLU A 45 -12.64 3.61 -3.75
CA GLU A 45 -13.25 4.90 -3.37
C GLU A 45 -13.18 5.16 -1.85
N ALA A 46 -13.18 4.10 -1.02
CA ALA A 46 -12.95 4.23 0.42
C ALA A 46 -11.47 4.47 0.80
N THR A 47 -10.55 4.42 -0.17
CA THR A 47 -9.11 4.71 0.02
C THR A 47 -8.65 5.68 -1.08
N GLU A 48 -9.21 6.89 -1.13
CA GLU A 48 -8.67 7.96 -1.99
C GLU A 48 -7.32 8.45 -1.45
N LEU A 49 -6.27 7.66 -1.70
CA LEU A 49 -4.89 8.08 -1.58
C LEU A 49 -4.58 9.06 -2.72
N TRP A 50 -4.80 10.35 -2.47
CA TRP A 50 -4.37 11.43 -3.36
C TRP A 50 -2.89 11.76 -3.15
N TRP A 51 -2.19 12.00 -4.26
CA TRP A 51 -0.79 12.41 -4.28
C TRP A 51 -0.61 13.76 -3.60
N VAL A 52 0.44 13.90 -2.79
CA VAL A 52 0.78 15.15 -2.11
C VAL A 52 2.26 15.47 -2.17
N ASN A 53 2.59 16.73 -1.93
CA ASN A 53 3.97 17.16 -1.77
C ASN A 53 4.61 16.45 -0.55
N CYS A 54 5.77 15.80 -0.75
CA CYS A 54 6.45 15.07 0.31
C CYS A 54 6.92 15.95 1.47
N ALA A 55 7.28 17.21 1.24
CA ALA A 55 7.62 18.13 2.31
C ALA A 55 6.41 18.35 3.25
N LYS A 56 5.20 18.41 2.71
CA LYS A 56 3.96 18.50 3.50
C LYS A 56 3.70 17.23 4.31
N ALA A 57 3.89 16.06 3.71
CA ALA A 57 3.69 14.77 4.36
C ALA A 57 4.69 14.57 5.52
N LEU A 58 5.97 14.92 5.32
CA LEU A 58 7.01 14.81 6.32
C LEU A 58 6.88 15.87 7.42
N ASP A 59 6.53 17.11 7.07
CA ASP A 59 6.25 18.18 8.03
C ASP A 59 5.08 17.83 8.98
N PHE A 60 4.10 17.04 8.51
CA PHE A 60 3.06 16.49 9.39
C PHE A 60 3.63 15.57 10.49
N ALA A 61 4.67 14.81 10.17
CA ALA A 61 5.42 13.95 11.09
C ALA A 61 6.55 14.68 11.85
N GLU A 62 6.66 16.02 11.71
CA GLU A 62 7.81 16.82 12.19
C GLU A 62 9.16 16.28 11.70
N ALA A 63 9.18 15.81 10.45
CA ALA A 63 10.33 15.24 9.78
C ALA A 63 10.70 16.07 8.54
N THR A 64 11.91 15.84 8.04
CA THR A 64 12.36 16.37 6.74
C THR A 64 12.71 15.22 5.79
N MET A 65 12.81 15.51 4.50
CA MET A 65 13.28 14.49 3.55
C MET A 65 14.77 14.26 3.79
N PRO A 66 15.25 13.02 3.95
CA PRO A 66 16.68 12.75 4.03
C PRO A 66 17.40 13.22 2.75
N GLU A 67 18.59 13.79 2.87
CA GLU A 67 19.31 14.39 1.73
C GLU A 67 19.58 13.40 0.59
N ARG A 68 19.84 12.14 0.92
CA ARG A 68 20.13 11.06 -0.05
C ARG A 68 18.89 10.26 -0.45
N ALA A 69 17.69 10.75 -0.13
CA ALA A 69 16.46 10.09 -0.53
C ALA A 69 16.18 10.28 -2.03
N THR A 70 15.79 9.21 -2.70
CA THR A 70 15.39 9.19 -4.11
C THR A 70 14.02 8.53 -4.27
N ASP A 71 13.43 8.63 -5.47
CA ASP A 71 12.16 7.99 -5.82
C ASP A 71 11.04 8.24 -4.79
N ALA A 72 11.00 9.47 -4.26
CA ALA A 72 10.05 9.83 -3.21
C ALA A 72 8.63 9.93 -3.76
N PHE A 73 7.71 9.25 -3.08
CA PHE A 73 6.29 9.23 -3.38
C PHE A 73 5.47 9.39 -2.10
N CYS A 74 4.62 10.41 -2.06
CA CYS A 74 3.82 10.73 -0.89
C CYS A 74 2.33 10.84 -1.21
N THR A 75 1.52 10.28 -0.32
CA THR A 75 0.06 10.32 -0.40
C THR A 75 -0.54 10.83 0.90
N ASN A 76 -1.69 11.45 0.78
CA ASN A 76 -2.54 11.78 1.91
C ASN A 76 -3.55 10.64 2.11
N ASP A 77 -3.61 10.13 3.32
CA ASP A 77 -4.44 9.02 3.81
C ASP A 77 -5.38 9.52 4.93
N THR A 78 -5.90 10.74 4.75
CA THR A 78 -6.86 11.39 5.66
C THR A 78 -8.25 10.81 5.45
N TYR A 79 -8.86 10.35 6.54
CA TYR A 79 -10.25 9.91 6.63
C TYR A 79 -11.09 10.98 7.36
N PRO A 80 -12.44 10.89 7.34
CA PRO A 80 -13.30 11.89 8.00
C PRO A 80 -12.99 12.14 9.48
N THR A 81 -12.45 11.16 10.18
CA THR A 81 -12.14 11.22 11.62
C THR A 81 -10.64 11.18 11.94
N SER A 82 -9.76 11.10 10.95
CA SER A 82 -8.31 11.00 11.17
C SER A 82 -7.53 11.66 10.04
N ALA A 83 -6.47 12.39 10.39
CA ALA A 83 -5.54 12.93 9.38
C ALA A 83 -4.36 11.98 9.23
N GLY A 84 -4.03 11.58 8.00
CA GLY A 84 -2.99 10.60 7.72
C GLY A 84 -2.14 10.97 6.52
N TYR A 85 -0.85 10.64 6.57
CA TYR A 85 0.06 10.77 5.44
C TYR A 85 0.98 9.55 5.34
N ILE A 86 1.26 9.14 4.11
CA ILE A 86 2.21 8.09 3.78
C ILE A 86 3.32 8.71 2.93
N ALA A 87 4.57 8.44 3.26
CA ALA A 87 5.72 8.76 2.41
C ALA A 87 6.51 7.48 2.14
N ASN A 88 6.84 7.24 0.88
CA ASN A 88 7.75 6.16 0.46
C ASN A 88 8.94 6.83 -0.23
N PHE A 89 10.14 6.39 0.07
CA PHE A 89 11.34 6.87 -0.62
C PHE A 89 12.43 5.82 -0.54
N ARG A 90 13.39 5.87 -1.46
CA ARG A 90 14.57 5.02 -1.45
C ARG A 90 15.75 5.76 -0.85
N MET A 91 16.66 5.02 -0.23
CA MET A 91 17.92 5.53 0.28
C MET A 91 19.03 4.49 0.11
N PRO A 92 20.31 4.93 0.01
CA PRO A 92 21.44 4.03 0.16
C PRO A 92 21.43 3.36 1.54
N ARG A 93 21.81 2.07 1.61
CA ARG A 93 22.00 1.35 2.88
C ARG A 93 23.10 1.98 3.71
N GLU A 94 24.21 2.34 3.07
CA GLU A 94 25.30 3.07 3.71
C GLU A 94 24.75 4.37 4.29
N GLY A 95 24.85 4.56 5.61
CA GLY A 95 24.39 5.77 6.30
C GLY A 95 22.85 5.93 6.36
N LEU A 96 22.08 4.86 6.14
CA LEU A 96 20.62 4.88 6.25
C LEU A 96 20.17 5.29 7.66
N ALA A 97 20.74 4.67 8.69
CA ALA A 97 20.36 4.92 10.08
C ALA A 97 20.62 6.37 10.48
N GLU A 98 21.81 6.91 10.18
CA GLU A 98 22.15 8.30 10.49
C GLU A 98 21.27 9.30 9.72
N GLY A 99 21.03 9.05 8.42
CA GLY A 99 20.15 9.91 7.63
C GLY A 99 18.70 9.90 8.12
N LEU A 100 18.20 8.77 8.64
CA LEU A 100 16.88 8.72 9.26
C LEU A 100 16.85 9.38 10.64
N LYS A 101 17.90 9.25 11.47
CA LYS A 101 17.97 9.96 12.76
C LYS A 101 17.94 11.48 12.56
N GLU A 102 18.68 11.98 11.57
CA GLU A 102 18.70 13.41 11.23
C GLU A 102 17.34 13.88 10.70
N ALA A 103 16.76 13.13 9.77
CA ALA A 103 15.47 13.46 9.16
C ALA A 103 14.29 13.35 10.14
N PHE A 104 14.39 12.52 11.17
CA PHE A 104 13.31 12.22 12.11
C PHE A 104 13.75 12.42 13.58
N PRO A 105 14.00 13.67 14.01
CA PRO A 105 14.60 13.97 15.32
C PRO A 105 13.74 13.53 16.52
N ARG A 106 12.43 13.30 16.31
CA ARG A 106 11.50 12.84 17.36
C ARG A 106 11.43 11.33 17.53
N LEU A 107 11.91 10.57 16.55
CA LEU A 107 12.10 9.13 16.70
C LEU A 107 13.30 8.95 17.65
N ARG A 108 13.02 8.93 18.96
CA ARG A 108 14.03 8.81 20.01
C ARG A 108 14.93 7.62 19.74
N ALA A 109 16.23 7.90 19.83
CA ALA A 109 17.38 7.12 19.41
C ALA A 109 17.62 5.82 20.19
N ASP A 110 16.66 4.90 20.16
CA ASP A 110 16.84 3.49 20.52
C ASP A 110 16.88 2.61 19.25
N LEU A 111 17.30 3.20 18.12
CA LEU A 111 17.62 2.44 16.90
C LEU A 111 18.91 1.63 17.16
N GLU A 112 18.86 0.66 18.07
CA GLU A 112 19.88 -0.39 18.16
C GLU A 112 19.62 -1.39 17.05
N GLU A 113 20.58 -1.52 16.14
CA GLU A 113 20.61 -2.56 15.11
C GLU A 113 20.65 -3.91 15.82
N ASP A 114 19.52 -4.63 15.83
CA ASP A 114 19.53 -6.00 16.28
C ASP A 114 20.40 -6.85 15.34
N ARG A 115 20.76 -8.06 15.78
CA ARG A 115 21.63 -8.96 14.99
C ARG A 115 21.02 -9.41 13.65
N HIS A 116 19.80 -8.99 13.32
CA HIS A 116 19.08 -9.28 12.08
C HIS A 116 18.86 -8.01 11.22
N GLY A 117 19.42 -6.86 11.61
CA GLY A 117 19.24 -5.58 10.90
C GLY A 117 17.85 -4.98 11.11
N VAL A 118 17.14 -5.39 12.16
CA VAL A 118 15.80 -4.92 12.53
C VAL A 118 15.92 -4.04 13.76
N LEU A 119 15.68 -2.73 13.59
CA LEU A 119 15.63 -1.77 14.69
C LEU A 119 14.24 -1.88 15.33
N SER A 120 14.12 -2.08 16.66
CA SER A 120 12.82 -2.16 17.34
C SER A 120 12.90 -1.66 18.78
N ARG A 121 11.92 -0.85 19.23
CA ARG A 121 11.48 -0.86 20.63
C ARG A 121 10.00 -0.48 20.80
N GLY A 122 9.26 -1.34 21.51
CA GLY A 122 7.85 -1.19 21.89
C GLY A 122 7.08 -2.50 21.68
N ALA A 123 6.44 -3.05 22.71
CA ALA A 123 5.96 -4.43 22.79
C ALA A 123 4.81 -4.83 21.81
N ASP A 124 4.40 -3.94 20.92
CA ASP A 124 3.45 -4.20 19.81
C ASP A 124 4.04 -3.84 18.43
N CYS A 125 5.35 -3.60 18.34
CA CYS A 125 6.07 -3.13 17.14
C CYS A 125 7.07 -4.17 16.60
N ASP A 126 6.65 -5.43 16.47
CA ASP A 126 7.51 -6.59 16.14
C ASP A 126 8.30 -6.53 14.79
N ARG A 127 8.08 -5.51 13.95
CA ARG A 127 8.79 -5.31 12.66
C ARG A 127 8.98 -3.82 12.27
N LEU A 128 9.00 -2.89 13.21
CA LEU A 128 8.98 -1.45 12.93
C LEU A 128 10.22 -0.75 13.48
N ILE A 129 10.86 0.03 12.62
CA ILE A 129 12.16 0.71 12.84
C ILE A 129 12.00 2.02 13.64
N GLY A 130 11.06 2.00 14.58
CA GLY A 130 10.74 3.14 15.42
C GLY A 130 9.25 3.47 15.35
N CYS A 131 8.65 3.48 16.54
CA CYS A 131 7.28 3.88 16.81
C CYS A 131 7.35 5.07 17.76
N PHE A 132 6.79 6.22 17.38
CA PHE A 132 6.60 7.34 18.31
C PHE A 132 5.12 7.46 18.66
N ASP A 133 4.82 7.56 19.95
CA ASP A 133 3.49 7.88 20.48
C ASP A 133 3.53 9.26 21.16
N GLY A 134 2.63 10.14 20.73
CA GLY A 134 2.62 11.57 21.00
C GLY A 134 2.36 11.99 22.44
N GLU A 135 1.97 11.06 23.34
CA GLU A 135 1.58 11.43 24.70
C GLU A 135 2.76 11.83 25.62
N SER A 136 4.01 11.49 25.30
CA SER A 136 5.11 11.54 26.29
C SER A 136 6.21 12.61 26.10
N ALA A 137 6.09 13.55 25.15
CA ALA A 137 7.12 14.59 24.97
C ALA A 137 6.70 15.92 25.64
N GLY A 138 7.05 16.08 26.92
CA GLY A 138 6.90 17.34 27.64
C GLY A 138 7.50 18.53 26.88
N THR A 139 6.74 19.63 26.84
CA THR A 139 7.14 21.01 26.47
C THR A 139 7.45 21.35 25.00
N LEU A 140 7.37 20.41 24.05
CA LEU A 140 7.43 20.74 22.62
C LEU A 140 6.01 20.92 22.06
N ARG A 141 5.84 21.80 21.07
CA ARG A 141 4.57 22.00 20.35
C ARG A 141 3.91 20.63 20.06
N PRO A 142 2.58 20.51 20.21
CA PRO A 142 1.91 19.27 19.85
C PRO A 142 2.19 18.99 18.38
N SER A 143 2.75 17.81 18.09
CA SER A 143 2.99 17.39 16.72
C SER A 143 1.70 17.27 15.96
N ARG A 144 1.79 17.51 14.65
CA ARG A 144 0.61 17.32 13.81
C ARG A 144 0.24 15.85 13.69
N ALA A 145 1.20 14.92 13.70
CA ALA A 145 0.95 13.50 13.88
C ALA A 145 0.98 13.11 15.36
N SER A 146 0.02 12.30 15.81
CA SER A 146 0.06 11.64 17.12
C SER A 146 0.92 10.37 17.08
N HIS A 147 0.98 9.71 15.92
CA HIS A 147 1.76 8.51 15.69
C HIS A 147 2.58 8.61 14.40
N VAL A 148 3.84 8.16 14.46
CA VAL A 148 4.72 8.03 13.30
C VAL A 148 5.39 6.67 13.34
N THR A 149 5.36 5.98 12.19
CA THR A 149 5.94 4.66 12.00
C THR A 149 6.85 4.66 10.78
N LEU A 150 8.07 4.14 10.94
CA LEU A 150 8.98 3.86 9.83
C LEU A 150 9.11 2.34 9.60
N ARG A 151 8.94 1.94 8.35
CA ARG A 151 9.24 0.58 7.88
C ARG A 151 10.33 0.65 6.83
N ILE A 152 11.43 -0.06 7.05
CA ILE A 152 12.51 -0.17 6.07
C ILE A 152 12.43 -1.55 5.42
N THR A 153 12.60 -1.60 4.10
CA THR A 153 12.71 -2.82 3.31
C THR A 153 13.98 -2.74 2.49
N TYR A 154 14.93 -3.61 2.78
CA TYR A 154 16.18 -3.68 2.04
C TYR A 154 15.96 -4.36 0.69
N GLU A 155 16.09 -3.64 -0.42
CA GLU A 155 15.85 -4.18 -1.78
C GLU A 155 17.05 -5.01 -2.27
N ASP A 156 18.26 -4.48 -2.10
CA ASP A 156 19.54 -5.08 -2.50
C ASP A 156 20.68 -4.56 -1.60
N GLU A 157 21.91 -5.05 -1.73
CA GLU A 157 23.06 -4.67 -0.88
C GLU A 157 23.35 -3.17 -0.78
N ARG A 158 22.84 -2.35 -1.70
CA ARG A 158 23.10 -0.91 -1.80
C ARG A 158 21.91 -0.06 -1.43
N THR A 159 20.69 -0.55 -1.56
CA THR A 159 19.47 0.26 -1.43
C THR A 159 18.46 -0.28 -0.41
N ALA A 160 17.69 0.64 0.15
CA ALA A 160 16.55 0.36 1.02
C ALA A 160 15.39 1.29 0.68
N VAL A 161 14.17 0.75 0.70
CA VAL A 161 12.92 1.53 0.67
C VAL A 161 12.49 1.80 2.09
N VAL A 162 12.18 3.06 2.36
CA VAL A 162 11.60 3.51 3.63
C VAL A 162 10.16 3.91 3.37
N LYS A 163 9.24 3.32 4.12
CA LYS A 163 7.84 3.70 4.18
C LYS A 163 7.56 4.33 5.55
N MET A 164 7.26 5.62 5.53
CA MET A 164 6.71 6.35 6.65
C MET A 164 5.18 6.31 6.59
N THR A 165 4.56 5.98 7.71
CA THR A 165 3.14 6.24 7.95
C THR A 165 3.02 7.17 9.14
N SER A 166 2.18 8.20 9.02
CA SER A 166 1.92 9.14 10.10
C SER A 166 0.43 9.43 10.18
N PHE A 167 -0.12 9.49 11.39
CA PHE A 167 -1.54 9.78 11.57
C PHE A 167 -1.84 10.50 12.88
N ARG A 168 -3.00 11.15 12.91
CA ARG A 168 -3.61 11.76 14.09
C ARG A 168 -4.94 11.06 14.37
N VAL A 169 -5.08 10.56 15.59
CA VAL A 169 -6.32 10.00 16.16
C VAL A 169 -7.10 11.06 16.92
#